data_AF-A0A6P2EHC5-F1
#
_entry.id   AF-A0A6P2EHC5-F1
#
_cell.length_a   1.000
_cell.length_b   1.000
_cell.length_c   1.000
_cell.angle_alpha   90.00
_cell.angle_beta   90.00
_cell.angle_gamma   90.00
#
_symmetry.space_group_name_H-M   'P 1'
#
loop_
_entity.id
_entity.type
_entity.pdbx_description
1 polymer ?
#
loop_
_entity_poly.entity_id
_entity_poly.type
_entity_poly.pdbx_seq_one_letter_code
_entity_poly.pdbx_strand_id
1 'polypeptide(L)'
;MDEFLARQLALIQQAVVDYRGGVFTLNQLVRRVEALGNVIGGEFWDEQLFDIVLDLEGINSELIDKGRQMTATEQERVKDILSQLEAITAGQC
;
A
#
# COMPACT_ATOMS: atom_id res chain seq x y z
N MET A 1 9.87 5.44 -17.00
CA MET A 1 8.61 4.79 -16.63
C MET A 1 7.72 4.74 -17.85
N ASP A 2 7.27 3.57 -18.28
CA ASP A 2 6.31 3.46 -19.38
C ASP A 2 4.89 3.87 -18.94
N GLU A 3 4.01 4.10 -19.92
CA GLU A 3 2.64 4.53 -19.68
C GLU A 3 1.82 3.50 -18.89
N PHE A 4 2.10 2.21 -19.08
CA PHE A 4 1.40 1.14 -18.37
C PHE A 4 1.73 1.18 -16.88
N LEU A 5 3.01 1.25 -16.52
CA LEU A 5 3.49 1.37 -15.15
C LEU A 5 2.95 2.66 -14.50
N ALA A 6 3.03 3.80 -15.20
CA ALA A 6 2.51 5.06 -14.69
C ALA A 6 1.01 4.99 -14.32
N ARG A 7 0.21 4.29 -15.13
CA ARG A 7 -1.21 4.06 -14.84
C ARG A 7 -1.41 3.16 -13.61
N GLN A 8 -0.60 2.10 -13.43
CA GLN A 8 -0.71 1.25 -12.24
C GLN A 8 -0.34 2.01 -10.97
N LEU A 9 0.71 2.84 -11.01
CA LEU A 9 1.10 3.66 -9.86
C LEU A 9 0.06 4.71 -9.50
N ALA A 10 -0.60 5.33 -10.48
CA ALA A 10 -1.72 6.23 -10.23
C ALA A 10 -2.90 5.51 -9.55
N LEU A 11 -3.15 4.24 -9.87
CA LEU A 11 -4.17 3.44 -9.18
C LEU A 11 -3.78 3.10 -7.74
N ILE A 12 -2.48 2.89 -7.45
CA ILE A 12 -1.98 2.73 -6.08
C ILE A 12 -2.19 4.04 -5.30
N GLN A 13 -1.84 5.19 -5.88
CA GLN A 13 -2.08 6.51 -5.26
C GLN A 13 -3.55 6.72 -4.93
N GLN A 14 -4.45 6.42 -5.86
CA GLN A 14 -5.88 6.55 -5.62
C GLN A 14 -6.34 5.66 -4.45
N ALA A 15 -5.83 4.42 -4.35
CA ALA A 15 -6.16 3.53 -3.24
C ALA A 15 -5.70 4.10 -1.88
N VAL A 16 -4.52 4.74 -1.83
CA VAL A 16 -4.02 5.41 -0.63
C VAL A 16 -4.91 6.60 -0.26
N VAL A 17 -5.32 7.41 -1.24
CA VAL A 17 -6.26 8.52 -1.04
C VAL A 17 -7.60 8.02 -0.51
N ASP A 18 -8.14 6.96 -1.09
CA ASP A 18 -9.42 6.36 -0.68
C ASP A 18 -9.36 5.81 0.75
N TYR A 19 -8.25 5.18 1.14
CA TYR A 19 -8.01 4.74 2.51
C TYR A 19 -7.96 5.93 3.49
N ARG A 20 -7.17 6.97 3.17
CA ARG A 20 -7.06 8.17 4.02
C ARG A 20 -8.39 8.92 4.14
N GLY A 21 -9.22 8.89 3.10
CA GLY A 21 -10.57 9.44 3.08
C GLY A 21 -11.61 8.59 3.83
N GLY A 22 -11.23 7.42 4.37
CA GLY A 22 -12.15 6.51 5.04
C GLY A 22 -13.09 5.74 4.10
N VAL A 23 -12.86 5.80 2.78
CA VAL A 23 -13.61 5.04 1.77
C VAL A 23 -13.18 3.57 1.81
N PHE A 24 -11.89 3.30 2.01
CA PHE A 24 -11.35 1.95 2.18
C PHE A 24 -10.98 1.66 3.63
N THR A 25 -11.27 0.43 4.04
CA THR A 25 -10.62 -0.22 5.18
C THR A 25 -9.17 -0.59 4.84
N LEU A 26 -8.34 -0.82 5.85
CA LEU A 26 -6.95 -1.25 5.65
C LEU A 26 -6.86 -2.53 4.80
N ASN A 27 -7.76 -3.48 5.05
CA ASN A 27 -7.83 -4.73 4.29
C ASN A 27 -8.17 -4.52 2.80
N GLN A 28 -9.04 -3.55 2.49
CA GLN A 28 -9.34 -3.21 1.10
C GLN A 28 -8.16 -2.54 0.40
N LEU A 29 -7.43 -1.68 1.12
CA LEU A 29 -6.21 -1.07 0.62
C LEU A 29 -5.15 -2.14 0.30
N VAL A 30 -4.82 -3.00 1.26
CA VAL A 30 -3.80 -4.07 1.09
C VAL A 30 -4.10 -4.91 -0.15
N ARG A 31 -5.31 -5.46 -0.25
CA ARG A 31 -5.72 -6.28 -1.41
C ARG A 31 -5.64 -5.53 -2.72
N ARG A 32 -5.96 -4.23 -2.73
CA ARG A 32 -5.91 -3.41 -3.93
C ARG A 32 -4.47 -3.19 -4.38
N VAL A 33 -3.56 -2.89 -3.46
CA VAL A 33 -2.14 -2.66 -3.76
C VAL A 33 -1.46 -3.96 -4.18
N GLU A 34 -1.73 -5.09 -3.51
CA GLU A 34 -1.24 -6.42 -3.92
C GLU A 34 -1.70 -6.81 -5.33
N ALA A 35 -2.98 -6.58 -5.65
CA ALA A 35 -3.50 -6.88 -6.98
C ALA A 35 -2.80 -6.05 -8.07
N LEU A 36 -2.52 -4.78 -7.79
CA LEU A 36 -1.77 -3.92 -8.70
C LEU A 36 -0.30 -4.32 -8.77
N GLY A 37 0.28 -4.73 -7.64
CA GLY A 37 1.63 -5.28 -7.54
C GLY A 37 1.86 -6.50 -8.41
N ASN A 38 0.94 -7.46 -8.35
CA ASN A 38 0.94 -8.64 -9.21
C ASN A 38 0.83 -8.32 -10.71
N VAL A 39 0.21 -7.19 -11.05
CA VAL A 39 0.09 -6.70 -12.44
C VAL A 39 1.36 -5.96 -12.89
N ILE A 40 1.98 -5.18 -12.00
CA ILE A 40 3.25 -4.51 -12.26
C ILE A 40 4.36 -5.55 -12.43
N GLY A 41 4.51 -6.44 -11.43
CA GLY A 41 5.49 -7.51 -11.38
C GLY A 41 6.94 -7.06 -11.60
N GLY A 42 7.81 -8.05 -11.74
CA GLY A 42 9.22 -7.84 -12.08
C GLY A 42 10.01 -7.04 -11.05
N GLU A 43 11.19 -6.58 -11.48
CA GLU A 43 12.19 -5.92 -10.63
C GLU A 43 11.64 -4.70 -9.89
N PHE A 44 10.79 -3.89 -10.54
CA PHE A 44 10.19 -2.74 -9.88
C PHE A 44 9.30 -3.14 -8.69
N TRP A 45 8.46 -4.17 -8.85
CA TRP A 45 7.64 -4.66 -7.75
C TRP A 45 8.51 -5.24 -6.64
N ASP A 46 9.41 -6.15 -7.02
CA ASP A 46 10.24 -6.90 -6.07
C ASP A 46 11.16 -5.99 -5.26
N GLU A 47 11.74 -4.96 -5.87
CA GLU A 47 12.73 -4.08 -5.21
C GLU A 47 12.13 -2.84 -4.55
N GLN A 48 11.02 -2.30 -5.05
CA GLN A 48 10.50 -1.01 -4.59
C GLN A 48 9.22 -1.13 -3.76
N LEU A 49 8.35 -2.10 -4.06
CA LEU A 49 7.00 -2.13 -3.50
C LEU A 49 6.75 -3.32 -2.58
N PHE A 50 7.35 -4.49 -2.87
CA PHE A 50 7.01 -5.74 -2.21
C PHE A 50 7.16 -5.67 -0.68
N ASP A 51 8.32 -5.24 -0.19
CA ASP A 51 8.58 -5.16 1.26
C ASP A 51 7.63 -4.18 1.98
N ILE A 52 7.29 -3.07 1.33
CA ILE A 52 6.38 -2.05 1.88
C ILE A 52 4.96 -2.60 1.97
N VAL A 53 4.52 -3.35 0.96
CA VAL A 53 3.20 -3.97 0.94
C VAL A 53 3.12 -5.11 1.94
N LEU A 54 4.18 -5.91 2.08
CA LEU A 54 4.27 -6.98 3.07
C LEU A 54 4.17 -6.44 4.50
N ASP A 55 4.80 -5.30 4.79
CA ASP A 55 4.70 -4.62 6.08
C ASP A 55 3.25 -4.17 6.38
N LEU A 56 2.54 -3.68 5.37
CA LEU A 56 1.13 -3.29 5.48
C LEU A 56 0.21 -4.51 5.68
N GLU A 57 0.47 -5.60 4.94
CA GLU A 57 -0.23 -6.88 5.05
C GLU A 57 -0.06 -7.49 6.44
N GLY A 58 1.15 -7.43 7.01
CA GLY A 58 1.44 -7.93 8.35
C GLY A 58 0.59 -7.25 9.43
N ILE A 59 0.51 -5.92 9.39
CA ILE A 59 -0.35 -5.15 10.32
C ILE A 59 -1.82 -5.53 10.11
N ASN A 60 -2.28 -5.56 8.85
CA ASN A 60 -3.67 -5.89 8.53
C ASN A 60 -4.07 -7.30 9.01
N SER A 61 -3.21 -8.29 8.78
CA SER A 61 -3.43 -9.67 9.21
C SER A 61 -3.55 -9.76 10.71
N GLU A 62 -2.67 -9.10 11.47
CA GLU A 62 -2.74 -9.10 12.93
C GLU A 62 -4.05 -8.51 13.47
N LEU A 63 -4.55 -7.42 12.86
CA LEU A 63 -5.80 -6.79 13.26
C LEU A 63 -7.01 -7.69 13.00
N ILE A 64 -7.03 -8.36 11.85
CA ILE A 64 -8.08 -9.30 11.47
C ILE A 64 -8.07 -10.49 12.43
N ASP A 65 -6.91 -11.11 12.65
CA ASP A 65 -6.75 -12.30 13.49
C ASP A 65 -7.14 -12.02 14.94
N LYS A 66 -6.77 -10.85 15.48
CA LYS A 66 -7.08 -10.45 16.85
C LYS A 66 -8.45 -9.78 17.00
N GLY A 67 -9.15 -9.48 15.90
CA GLY A 67 -10.44 -8.80 15.90
C GLY A 67 -10.43 -7.47 16.63
N ARG A 68 -9.34 -6.69 16.52
CA ARG A 68 -9.12 -5.45 17.27
C ARG A 68 -8.87 -4.25 16.36
N GLN A 69 -8.93 -3.07 16.97
CA GLN A 69 -8.49 -1.83 16.32
C GLN A 69 -6.97 -1.64 16.42
N MET A 70 -6.44 -0.78 15.55
CA MET A 70 -5.04 -0.37 15.58
C MET A 70 -4.70 0.39 16.86
N THR A 71 -3.55 0.08 17.43
CA THR A 71 -2.89 0.90 18.45
C THR A 71 -2.33 2.19 17.83
N ALA A 72 -2.00 3.18 18.67
CA ALA A 72 -1.39 4.43 18.19
C ALA A 72 -0.07 4.19 17.44
N THR A 73 0.76 3.23 17.90
CA THR A 73 2.02 2.88 17.24
C THR A 73 1.79 2.27 15.86
N GLU A 74 0.78 1.42 15.70
CA GLU A 74 0.44 0.84 14.39
C GLU A 74 -0.15 1.87 13.44
N GLN A 75 -0.95 2.82 13.95
CA GLN A 75 -1.46 3.92 13.14
C GLN A 75 -0.32 4.77 12.59
N GLU A 76 0.68 5.11 13.42
CA GLU A 76 1.85 5.86 12.94
C GLU A 76 2.66 5.04 11.93
N ARG A 77 2.88 3.74 12.19
CA ARG A 77 3.59 2.87 11.25
C ARG A 77 2.85 2.76 9.90
N VAL A 78 1.53 2.59 9.90
CA VAL A 78 0.73 2.60 8.67
C VAL A 78 0.89 3.94 7.95
N LYS A 79 0.83 5.06 8.65
CA LYS A 79 1.02 6.39 8.05
C LYS A 79 2.40 6.55 7.40
N ASP A 80 3.45 6.02 8.02
CA ASP A 80 4.81 6.03 7.46
C ASP A 80 4.90 5.16 6.20
N ILE A 81 4.34 3.95 6.23
CA ILE A 81 4.26 3.04 5.07
C ILE A 81 3.52 3.71 3.90
N LEU A 82 2.39 4.36 4.16
CA LEU A 82 1.63 5.06 3.13
C LEU A 82 2.41 6.23 2.53
N SER A 83 3.18 6.94 3.34
CA SER A 83 4.04 8.03 2.86
C SER A 83 5.16 7.51 1.96
N GLN A 84 5.73 6.34 2.26
CA GLN A 84 6.71 5.67 1.40
C GLN A 84 6.09 5.23 0.06
N LEU A 85 4.89 4.62 0.09
CA LEU A 85 4.14 4.26 -1.13
C LEU A 85 3.86 5.48 -2.00
N GLU A 86 3.49 6.61 -1.39
CA GLU A 86 3.27 7.87 -2.12
C GLU A 86 4.56 8.40 -2.77
N ALA A 87 5.69 8.35 -2.07
CA ALA A 87 6.97 8.80 -2.63
C ALA A 87 7.37 7.99 -3.88
N ILE A 88 7.30 6.66 -3.79
CA ILE A 88 7.64 5.75 -4.90
C ILE A 88 6.70 5.98 -6.08
N THR A 89 5.39 6.03 -5.82
CA THR A 89 4.39 6.19 -6.88
C THR A 89 4.42 7.57 -7.54
N ALA A 90 4.85 8.61 -6.82
CA ALA A 90 5.05 9.95 -7.37
C ALA A 90 6.34 10.09 -8.19
N GLY A 91 7.18 9.04 -8.25
CA GLY A 91 8.48 9.09 -8.92
C GLY A 91 9.51 9.93 -8.16
N GLN A 92 9.32 10.10 -6.85
CA GLN A 92 10.29 10.72 -5.95
C GLN A 92 11.20 9.64 -5.36
N CYS A 93 12.03 9.04 -6.21
CA CYS A 93 13.14 8.16 -5.82
C CYS A 93 14.44 8.64 -6.47
#